data_AF-A0A9E4YYH4-F1
#
_entry.id   AF-A0A9E4YYH4-F1
#
_cell.length_a   1.000
_cell.length_b   1.000
_cell.length_c   1.000
_cell.angle_alpha   90.00
_cell.angle_beta   90.00
_cell.angle_gamma   90.00
#
_symmetry.space_group_name_H-M   'P 1'
#
loop_
_entity.id
_entity.type
_entity.pdbx_description
1 polymer ?
#
loop_
_entity_poly.entity_id
_entity_poly.type
_entity_poly.pdbx_seq_one_letter_code
_entity_poly.pdbx_strand_id
1 'polypeptide(L)'
;MPDEESNSVDRPSSGLWGRFGIAELLRQEGSPYLLDPKFRRHYRQYIFQALLATAAMALILLFVDSLSTAAIAAGLGSSVVGIFINPSGTTSRLRAVVGGHTMALLIGSAFSFVLFAGSADGGMESFIANHSQYLDLAMAFSVGLLILVMAVTDTEHPPAAGIVIGMTSRQWTPEVFWAILGALALLAVIKLVLRRHLRDLL
;
A
#
# COMPACT_ATOMS: atom_id res chain seq x y z
N MET A 1 56.45 1.25 31.85
CA MET A 1 56.03 -0.10 31.43
C MET A 1 55.01 -0.60 32.42
N PRO A 2 53.90 -1.22 31.99
CA PRO A 2 53.11 -1.03 30.76
C PRO A 2 51.61 -0.81 31.18
N ASP A 3 50.54 -0.71 30.39
CA ASP A 3 50.15 -1.33 29.12
C ASP A 3 49.26 -0.39 28.30
N GLU A 4 49.61 -0.25 27.02
CA GLU A 4 48.75 0.29 25.98
C GLU A 4 47.61 -0.71 25.73
N GLU A 5 46.38 -0.35 26.07
CA GLU A 5 45.21 -1.11 25.68
C GLU A 5 44.98 -0.86 24.18
N SER A 6 45.46 -1.82 23.39
CA SER A 6 45.40 -1.85 21.94
C SER A 6 43.97 -1.64 21.46
N ASN A 7 43.80 -0.58 20.69
CA ASN A 7 42.66 -0.31 19.84
C ASN A 7 42.45 -1.51 18.90
N SER A 8 41.60 -2.47 19.30
CA SER A 8 41.25 -3.60 18.46
C SER A 8 40.31 -3.10 17.36
N VAL A 9 40.90 -2.66 16.27
CA VAL A 9 40.23 -2.49 14.98
C VAL A 9 39.59 -3.83 14.64
N ASP A 10 38.27 -3.89 14.74
CA ASP A 10 37.44 -5.02 14.29
C ASP A 10 37.84 -5.36 12.86
N ARG A 11 38.43 -6.54 12.67
CA ARG A 11 38.78 -7.03 11.34
C ARG A 11 37.47 -7.30 10.58
N PRO A 12 37.34 -6.87 9.31
CA PRO A 12 36.18 -7.24 8.51
C PRO A 12 36.12 -8.77 8.44
N SER A 13 34.98 -9.32 8.83
CA SER A 13 34.71 -10.75 8.78
C SER A 13 34.99 -11.25 7.36
N SER A 14 35.96 -12.15 7.22
CA SER A 14 36.42 -12.72 5.94
C SER A 14 35.42 -13.74 5.35
N GLY A 15 34.13 -13.55 5.61
CA GLY A 15 33.03 -14.35 5.09
C GLY A 15 32.36 -13.71 3.88
N LEU A 16 31.62 -14.51 3.11
CA LEU A 16 30.83 -14.08 1.94
C LEU A 16 29.96 -12.84 2.24
N TRP A 17 29.44 -12.76 3.48
CA TRP A 17 28.63 -11.67 4.02
C TRP A 17 29.36 -10.33 4.16
N GLY A 18 30.65 -10.34 4.54
CA GLY A 18 31.47 -9.13 4.61
C GLY A 18 31.81 -8.59 3.22
N ARG A 19 31.88 -9.47 2.21
CA ARG A 19 32.20 -9.13 0.82
C ARG A 19 31.04 -8.41 0.10
N PHE A 20 29.80 -8.65 0.51
CA PHE A 20 28.60 -7.96 0.00
C PHE A 20 28.11 -6.83 0.91
N GLY A 21 28.80 -6.53 2.01
CA GLY A 21 28.41 -5.45 2.93
C GLY A 21 27.04 -5.63 3.60
N ILE A 22 26.46 -6.84 3.57
CA ILE A 22 25.09 -7.11 4.01
C ILE A 22 24.90 -6.76 5.50
N ALA A 23 25.92 -7.04 6.32
CA ALA A 23 25.89 -6.71 7.75
C ALA A 23 25.84 -5.19 8.00
N GLU A 24 26.51 -4.39 7.18
CA GLU A 24 26.49 -2.93 7.29
C GLU A 24 25.15 -2.36 6.82
N LEU A 25 24.59 -2.91 5.74
CA LEU A 25 23.25 -2.55 5.25
C LEU A 25 22.17 -2.82 6.30
N LEU A 26 22.17 -4.01 6.90
CA LEU A 26 21.21 -4.36 7.97
C LEU A 26 21.38 -3.47 9.21
N ARG A 27 22.60 -3.03 9.50
CA ARG A 27 22.88 -2.12 10.63
C ARG A 27 22.42 -0.69 10.35
N GLN A 28 22.47 -0.24 9.09
CA GLN A 28 21.95 1.08 8.67
C GLN A 28 20.42 1.12 8.65
N GLU A 29 19.74 0.01 8.34
CA GLU A 29 18.28 -0.08 8.36
C GLU A 29 17.69 -0.30 9.77
N GLY A 30 18.51 -0.75 10.73
CA GLY A 30 18.07 -1.08 12.08
C GLY A 30 18.04 0.10 13.04
N SER A 31 16.88 0.37 13.65
CA SER A 31 16.80 1.23 14.84
C SER A 31 17.03 0.39 16.11
N PRO A 32 17.87 0.81 17.07
CA PRO A 32 18.10 0.10 18.33
C PRO A 32 16.90 0.16 19.30
N TYR A 33 15.84 0.90 18.96
CA TYR A 33 14.69 1.13 19.82
C TYR A 33 13.50 0.25 19.43
N LEU A 34 13.05 -0.62 20.35
CA LEU A 34 11.81 -1.41 20.19
C LEU A 34 10.54 -0.55 20.35
N LEU A 35 10.62 0.52 21.14
CA LEU A 35 9.55 1.48 21.35
C LEU A 35 10.06 2.87 20.98
N ASP A 36 9.29 3.59 20.16
CA ASP A 36 9.62 4.96 19.78
C ASP A 36 9.74 5.85 21.05
N PRO A 37 10.89 6.48 21.30
CA PRO A 37 11.06 7.40 22.42
C PRO A 37 10.03 8.55 22.44
N LYS A 38 9.52 8.97 21.26
CA LYS A 38 8.47 10.00 21.12
C LYS A 38 7.15 9.56 21.73
N PHE A 39 6.86 8.25 21.78
CA PHE A 39 5.61 7.70 22.30
C PHE A 39 5.36 8.12 23.74
N ARG A 40 6.38 8.06 24.62
CA ARG A 40 6.20 8.41 26.04
C ARG A 40 5.74 9.86 26.24
N ARG A 41 6.13 10.77 25.34
CA ARG A 41 5.77 12.19 25.40
C ARG A 41 4.43 12.50 24.72
N HIS A 42 4.02 11.71 23.72
CA HIS A 42 2.87 12.01 22.86
C HIS A 42 1.84 10.87 22.74
N TYR A 43 1.82 9.89 23.65
CA TYR A 43 0.98 8.68 23.57
C TYR A 43 -0.51 8.95 23.30
N ARG A 44 -1.06 10.08 23.81
CA ARG A 44 -2.46 10.46 23.59
C ARG A 44 -2.76 10.66 22.10
N GLN A 45 -1.81 11.18 21.32
CA GLN A 45 -1.96 11.39 19.88
C GLN A 45 -1.91 10.07 19.11
N TYR A 46 -1.01 9.15 19.50
CA TYR A 46 -0.92 7.81 18.91
C TYR A 46 -2.24 7.05 19.12
N ILE A 47 -2.75 7.02 20.36
CA ILE A 47 -4.01 6.34 20.69
C ILE A 47 -5.19 6.99 19.95
N PHE A 48 -5.27 8.32 19.93
CA PHE A 48 -6.35 9.04 19.25
C PHE A 48 -6.36 8.78 17.73
N GLN A 49 -5.20 8.86 17.07
CA GLN A 49 -5.09 8.58 15.64
C GLN A 49 -5.34 7.10 15.32
N ALA A 50 -4.91 6.17 16.18
CA ALA A 50 -5.23 4.76 16.02
C ALA A 50 -6.75 4.50 16.14
N LEU A 51 -7.43 5.11 17.11
CA LEU A 51 -8.89 4.98 17.25
C LEU A 51 -9.63 5.57 16.04
N LEU A 52 -9.21 6.73 15.55
CA LEU A 52 -9.79 7.33 14.35
C LEU A 52 -9.50 6.48 13.09
N ALA A 53 -8.32 5.88 12.98
CA ALA A 53 -7.98 4.97 11.89
C ALA A 53 -8.87 3.71 11.92
N THR A 54 -9.08 3.13 13.10
CA THR A 54 -10.00 2.01 13.30
C THR A 54 -11.43 2.39 12.91
N ALA A 55 -11.92 3.55 13.37
CA ALA A 55 -13.25 4.02 13.02
C ALA A 55 -13.40 4.28 11.50
N ALA A 56 -12.39 4.90 10.88
CA ALA A 56 -12.34 5.15 9.44
C ALA A 56 -12.35 3.84 8.64
N MET A 57 -11.53 2.86 9.02
CA MET A 57 -11.47 1.58 8.35
C MET A 57 -12.76 0.78 8.55
N ALA A 58 -13.31 0.77 9.77
CA ALA A 58 -14.61 0.15 10.04
C ALA A 58 -15.71 0.77 9.19
N LEU A 59 -15.75 2.10 9.06
CA LEU A 59 -16.71 2.80 8.21
C LEU A 59 -16.56 2.38 6.74
N ILE A 60 -15.34 2.32 6.23
CA ILE A 60 -15.09 1.88 4.84
C ILE A 60 -15.56 0.44 4.63
N LEU A 61 -15.25 -0.47 5.55
CA LEU A 61 -15.63 -1.89 5.43
C LEU A 61 -17.14 -2.11 5.56
N LEU A 62 -17.81 -1.41 6.48
CA LEU A 62 -19.25 -1.57 6.73
C LEU A 62 -20.13 -0.98 5.63
N PHE A 63 -19.63 0.02 4.89
CA PHE A 63 -20.40 0.67 3.82
C PHE A 63 -20.12 0.10 2.43
N VAL A 64 -19.15 -0.81 2.31
CA VAL A 64 -18.69 -1.31 1.00
C VAL A 64 -18.61 -2.83 1.04
N ASP A 65 -19.76 -3.48 0.95
CA ASP A 65 -19.90 -4.94 0.90
C ASP A 65 -19.09 -5.57 -0.26
N SER A 66 -18.82 -4.81 -1.32
CA SER A 66 -18.08 -5.25 -2.52
C SER A 66 -16.54 -5.23 -2.37
N LEU A 67 -15.99 -4.95 -1.18
CA LEU A 67 -14.55 -5.09 -0.89
C LEU A 67 -14.09 -6.56 -0.75
N SER A 68 -14.86 -7.50 -1.30
CA SER A 68 -14.77 -8.94 -1.12
C SER A 68 -13.41 -9.59 -1.45
N THR A 69 -12.48 -8.88 -2.07
CA THR A 69 -11.09 -9.36 -2.21
C THR A 69 -10.20 -8.69 -1.19
N ALA A 70 -9.48 -9.53 -0.44
CA ALA A 70 -8.48 -9.10 0.55
C ALA A 70 -7.50 -8.06 0.00
N ALA A 71 -7.15 -8.10 -1.29
CA ALA A 71 -6.29 -7.12 -1.95
C ALA A 71 -6.84 -5.68 -1.91
N ILE A 72 -8.12 -5.48 -2.21
CA ILE A 72 -8.75 -4.14 -2.19
C ILE A 72 -8.83 -3.63 -0.76
N ALA A 73 -9.29 -4.48 0.16
CA ALA A 73 -9.35 -4.15 1.58
C ALA A 73 -7.95 -3.82 2.14
N ALA A 74 -6.91 -4.56 1.75
CA ALA A 74 -5.53 -4.30 2.14
C ALA A 74 -5.00 -2.97 1.55
N GLY A 75 -5.32 -2.65 0.29
CA GLY A 75 -4.97 -1.36 -0.33
C GLY A 75 -5.63 -0.17 0.38
N LEU A 76 -6.93 -0.27 0.69
CA LEU A 76 -7.64 0.75 1.45
C LEU A 76 -7.10 0.86 2.89
N GLY A 77 -6.89 -0.28 3.56
CA GLY A 77 -6.32 -0.34 4.91
C GLY A 77 -4.92 0.28 4.97
N SER A 78 -4.06 -0.02 4.00
CA SER A 78 -2.73 0.59 3.89
C SER A 78 -2.82 2.10 3.64
N SER A 79 -3.82 2.58 2.92
CA SER A 79 -4.08 4.02 2.75
C SER A 79 -4.49 4.69 4.05
N VAL A 80 -5.37 4.04 4.83
CA VAL A 80 -5.76 4.49 6.18
C VAL A 80 -4.50 4.57 7.05
N VAL A 81 -3.70 3.50 7.10
CA VAL A 81 -2.43 3.50 7.86
C VAL A 81 -1.53 4.67 7.44
N GLY A 82 -1.30 4.87 6.14
CA GLY A 82 -0.47 5.97 5.63
C GLY A 82 -1.00 7.36 6.02
N ILE A 83 -2.30 7.59 5.89
CA ILE A 83 -2.95 8.87 6.22
C ILE A 83 -2.87 9.14 7.73
N PHE A 84 -3.05 8.12 8.57
CA PHE A 84 -3.08 8.29 10.02
C PHE A 84 -1.71 8.21 10.70
N ILE A 85 -0.68 7.66 10.05
CA ILE A 85 0.70 7.68 10.56
C ILE A 85 1.46 8.91 10.07
N ASN A 86 1.35 9.23 8.79
CA ASN A 86 2.09 10.30 8.15
C ASN A 86 1.16 11.14 7.24
N PRO A 87 0.20 11.89 7.81
CA PRO A 87 -0.78 12.68 7.06
C PRO A 87 -0.15 13.73 6.14
N SER A 88 1.02 14.28 6.48
CA SER A 88 1.70 15.30 5.67
C SER A 88 2.65 14.70 4.61
N GLY A 89 2.89 13.39 4.67
CA GLY A 89 3.79 12.67 3.76
C GLY A 89 3.39 12.76 2.30
N THR A 90 4.37 12.66 1.40
CA THR A 90 4.19 12.77 -0.05
C THR A 90 3.18 11.75 -0.60
N THR A 91 3.27 10.49 -0.16
CA THR A 91 2.36 9.39 -0.52
C THR A 91 0.97 9.51 0.12
N SER A 92 0.86 10.35 1.16
CA SER A 92 -0.37 10.68 1.88
C SER A 92 -0.90 12.06 1.49
N ARG A 93 -0.45 12.67 0.37
CA ARG A 93 -1.11 13.87 -0.19
C ARG A 93 -2.45 13.50 -0.80
N LEU A 94 -3.42 14.43 -0.83
CA LEU A 94 -4.74 14.15 -1.39
C LEU A 94 -4.65 13.73 -2.86
N ARG A 95 -3.79 14.40 -3.63
CA ARG A 95 -3.48 14.07 -5.02
C ARG A 95 -2.92 12.65 -5.18
N ALA A 96 -2.00 12.23 -4.30
CA ALA A 96 -1.46 10.88 -4.32
C ALA A 96 -2.55 9.83 -4.05
N VAL A 97 -3.29 9.97 -2.95
CA VAL A 97 -4.35 9.02 -2.58
C VAL A 97 -5.44 8.92 -3.65
N VAL A 98 -6.02 10.05 -4.05
CA VAL A 98 -7.13 10.05 -5.02
C VAL A 98 -6.63 9.67 -6.41
N GLY A 99 -5.54 10.28 -6.87
CA GLY A 99 -4.97 10.04 -8.20
C GLY A 99 -4.47 8.61 -8.36
N GLY A 100 -3.68 8.11 -7.41
CA GLY A 100 -3.14 6.74 -7.46
C GLY A 100 -4.23 5.68 -7.48
N HIS A 101 -5.23 5.79 -6.59
CA HIS A 101 -6.35 4.85 -6.59
C HIS A 101 -7.25 4.96 -7.83
N THR A 102 -7.43 6.16 -8.36
CA THR A 102 -8.21 6.37 -9.60
C THR A 102 -7.49 5.72 -10.79
N MET A 103 -6.18 5.93 -10.94
CA MET A 103 -5.39 5.28 -11.99
C MET A 103 -5.39 3.75 -11.81
N ALA A 104 -5.28 3.26 -10.57
CA ALA A 104 -5.37 1.83 -10.28
C ALA A 104 -6.73 1.22 -10.66
N LEU A 105 -7.83 1.91 -10.35
CA LEU A 105 -9.17 1.46 -10.71
C LEU A 105 -9.35 1.45 -12.23
N LEU A 106 -8.86 2.46 -12.96
CA LEU A 106 -8.94 2.54 -14.42
C LEU A 106 -8.12 1.43 -15.09
N ILE A 107 -6.85 1.27 -14.70
CA ILE A 107 -5.97 0.23 -15.24
C ILE A 107 -6.54 -1.14 -14.93
N GLY A 108 -6.89 -1.42 -13.68
CA GLY A 108 -7.46 -2.71 -13.28
C GLY A 108 -8.77 -3.02 -14.00
N SER A 109 -9.61 -2.01 -14.23
CA SER A 109 -10.84 -2.16 -15.02
C SER A 109 -10.55 -2.50 -16.47
N ALA A 110 -9.55 -1.87 -17.09
CA ALA A 110 -9.14 -2.19 -18.47
C ALA A 110 -8.63 -3.62 -18.59
N PHE A 111 -7.79 -4.09 -17.65
CA PHE A 111 -7.33 -5.47 -17.61
C PHE A 111 -8.48 -6.45 -17.40
N SER A 112 -9.34 -6.16 -16.43
CA SER A 112 -10.55 -6.95 -16.17
C SER A 112 -11.42 -7.07 -17.43
N PHE A 113 -11.65 -5.96 -18.14
CA PHE A 113 -12.43 -5.98 -19.38
C PHE A 113 -11.74 -6.81 -20.46
N VAL A 114 -10.43 -6.70 -20.66
CA VAL A 114 -9.71 -7.51 -21.66
C VAL A 114 -9.73 -9.00 -21.31
N LEU A 115 -9.59 -9.35 -20.03
CA LEU A 115 -9.55 -10.74 -19.58
C LEU A 115 -10.93 -11.41 -19.58
N PHE A 116 -12.00 -10.64 -19.32
CA PHE A 116 -13.34 -11.19 -19.05
C PHE A 116 -14.45 -10.72 -20.02
N ALA A 117 -14.32 -9.59 -20.72
CA ALA A 117 -15.39 -9.05 -21.58
C ALA A 117 -15.56 -9.75 -22.94
N GLY A 118 -14.65 -10.68 -23.28
CA GLY A 118 -14.63 -11.36 -24.56
C GLY A 118 -15.43 -12.66 -24.65
N SER A 119 -16.73 -12.66 -24.35
CA SER A 119 -17.78 -13.40 -25.11
C SER A 119 -19.08 -13.61 -24.31
N ALA A 120 -20.21 -13.54 -25.02
CA ALA A 120 -21.53 -13.92 -24.53
C ALA A 120 -21.69 -15.43 -24.20
N ASP A 121 -20.60 -16.21 -24.32
CA ASP A 121 -20.50 -17.65 -24.01
C ASP A 121 -19.37 -17.97 -23.01
N GLY A 122 -18.82 -16.98 -22.28
CA GLY A 122 -17.75 -17.15 -21.30
C GLY A 122 -16.35 -17.07 -21.94
N GLY A 123 -15.74 -15.88 -21.93
CA GLY A 123 -14.54 -15.53 -22.71
C GLY A 123 -13.26 -16.32 -22.44
N MET A 124 -12.13 -15.63 -22.26
CA MET A 124 -10.90 -16.30 -21.78
C MET A 124 -11.05 -16.87 -20.37
N GLU A 125 -12.21 -16.76 -19.73
CA GLU A 125 -12.56 -17.37 -18.46
C GLU A 125 -12.26 -18.87 -18.41
N SER A 126 -12.68 -19.64 -19.43
CA SER A 126 -12.39 -21.08 -19.50
C SER A 126 -10.89 -21.37 -19.68
N PHE A 127 -10.17 -20.49 -20.37
CA PHE A 127 -8.72 -20.60 -20.56
C PHE A 127 -7.94 -20.23 -19.29
N ILE A 128 -8.34 -19.16 -18.61
CA ILE A 128 -7.77 -18.66 -17.35
C ILE A 128 -8.05 -19.63 -16.21
N ALA A 129 -9.26 -20.20 -16.11
CA ALA A 129 -9.59 -21.20 -15.12
C ALA A 129 -8.70 -22.45 -15.22
N ASN A 130 -8.29 -22.80 -16.44
CA ASN A 130 -7.34 -23.89 -16.69
C ASN A 130 -5.87 -23.48 -16.54
N HIS A 131 -5.55 -22.18 -16.54
CA HIS A 131 -4.19 -21.65 -16.49
C HIS A 131 -4.10 -20.39 -15.61
N SER A 132 -4.19 -20.59 -14.29
CA SER A 132 -4.14 -19.52 -13.28
C SER A 132 -2.92 -18.60 -13.39
N GLN A 133 -1.80 -19.11 -13.92
CA GLN A 133 -0.56 -18.37 -14.14
C GLN A 133 -0.72 -17.14 -15.03
N TYR A 134 -1.64 -17.15 -16.00
CA TYR A 134 -1.88 -15.99 -16.86
C TYR A 134 -2.56 -14.85 -16.11
N LEU A 135 -3.45 -15.17 -15.16
CA LEU A 135 -4.08 -14.16 -14.30
C LEU A 135 -3.03 -13.51 -13.40
N ASP A 136 -2.14 -14.32 -12.81
CA ASP A 136 -1.04 -13.82 -11.98
C ASP A 136 -0.09 -12.91 -12.77
N LEU A 137 0.25 -13.28 -14.00
CA LEU A 137 1.08 -12.46 -14.88
C LEU A 137 0.38 -11.16 -15.28
N ALA A 138 -0.93 -11.20 -15.56
CA ALA A 138 -1.72 -10.01 -15.84
C ALA A 138 -1.78 -9.07 -14.63
N MET A 139 -1.95 -9.60 -13.42
CA MET A 139 -1.88 -8.82 -12.17
C MET A 139 -0.50 -8.19 -12.00
N ALA A 140 0.58 -8.94 -12.19
CA ALA A 140 1.94 -8.41 -12.10
C ALA A 140 2.19 -7.28 -13.12
N PHE A 141 1.75 -7.47 -14.37
CA PHE A 141 1.89 -6.46 -15.42
C PHE A 141 1.03 -5.23 -15.14
N SER A 142 -0.19 -5.39 -14.62
CA SER A 142 -1.06 -4.28 -14.22
C SER A 142 -0.43 -3.41 -13.11
N VAL A 143 0.26 -4.02 -12.15
CA VAL A 143 0.99 -3.31 -11.09
C VAL A 143 2.20 -2.57 -11.66
N GLY A 144 2.97 -3.20 -12.55
CA GLY A 144 4.09 -2.54 -13.23
C GLY A 144 3.64 -1.31 -14.04
N LEU A 145 2.53 -1.43 -14.76
CA LEU A 145 1.92 -0.32 -15.47
C LEU A 145 1.42 0.77 -14.52
N LEU A 146 0.78 0.40 -13.41
CA LEU A 146 0.35 1.36 -12.38
C LEU A 146 1.53 2.16 -11.82
N ILE A 147 2.65 1.50 -11.51
CA ILE A 147 3.86 2.17 -11.01
C ILE A 147 4.33 3.23 -12.03
N LEU A 148 4.42 2.85 -13.31
CA LEU A 148 4.82 3.78 -14.37
C LEU A 148 3.86 4.96 -14.47
N VAL A 149 2.55 4.69 -14.52
CA VAL A 149 1.53 5.75 -14.63
C VAL A 149 1.61 6.69 -13.43
N MET A 150 1.63 6.17 -12.20
CA MET A 150 1.71 7.01 -11.00
C MET A 150 2.98 7.86 -10.96
N ALA A 151 4.11 7.32 -11.40
CA ALA A 151 5.38 8.05 -11.47
C ALA A 151 5.34 9.18 -12.51
N VAL A 152 4.74 8.93 -13.67
CA VAL A 152 4.57 9.96 -14.71
C VAL A 152 3.57 11.04 -14.29
N THR A 153 2.54 10.67 -13.51
CA THR A 153 1.47 11.60 -13.10
C THR A 153 1.71 12.28 -11.75
N ASP A 154 2.83 12.01 -11.03
CA ASP A 154 3.09 12.46 -9.65
C ASP A 154 1.87 12.19 -8.75
N THR A 155 1.44 10.93 -8.77
CA THR A 155 0.35 10.38 -7.94
C THR A 155 0.81 9.11 -7.22
N GLU A 156 2.07 9.06 -6.78
CA GLU A 156 2.66 7.89 -6.14
C GLU A 156 1.92 7.56 -4.83
N HIS A 157 1.14 6.50 -4.89
CA HIS A 157 0.41 6.00 -3.73
C HIS A 157 0.52 4.48 -3.72
N PRO A 158 1.57 3.93 -3.08
CA PRO A 158 1.81 2.47 -3.03
C PRO A 158 0.59 1.63 -2.66
N PRO A 159 -0.31 2.06 -1.74
CA PRO A 159 -1.53 1.30 -1.44
C PRO A 159 -2.48 1.07 -2.62
N ALA A 160 -2.39 1.88 -3.68
CA ALA A 160 -3.18 1.72 -4.90
C ALA A 160 -2.91 0.39 -5.63
N ALA A 161 -1.77 -0.25 -5.37
CA ALA A 161 -1.47 -1.60 -5.86
C ALA A 161 -2.55 -2.62 -5.45
N GLY A 162 -3.14 -2.49 -4.25
CA GLY A 162 -4.23 -3.38 -3.82
C GLY A 162 -5.49 -3.25 -4.68
N ILE A 163 -5.80 -2.04 -5.16
CA ILE A 163 -6.95 -1.79 -6.04
C ILE A 163 -6.73 -2.37 -7.43
N VAL A 164 -5.56 -2.14 -8.03
CA VAL A 164 -5.30 -2.64 -9.40
C VAL A 164 -5.26 -4.17 -9.42
N ILE A 165 -4.64 -4.81 -8.42
CA ILE A 165 -4.62 -6.27 -8.27
C ILE A 165 -6.06 -6.78 -8.09
N GLY A 166 -6.78 -6.23 -7.11
CA GLY A 166 -8.12 -6.69 -6.78
C GLY A 166 -9.13 -6.49 -7.90
N MET A 167 -9.00 -5.44 -8.72
CA MET A 167 -9.86 -5.19 -9.88
C MET A 167 -9.46 -6.07 -11.08
N THR A 168 -8.16 -6.29 -11.32
CA THR A 168 -7.68 -7.19 -12.40
C THR A 168 -8.08 -8.64 -12.15
N SER A 169 -8.15 -9.07 -10.89
CA SER A 169 -8.43 -10.45 -10.50
C SER A 169 -9.90 -10.86 -10.57
N ARG A 170 -10.80 -10.01 -11.07
CA ARG A 170 -12.25 -10.24 -11.07
C ARG A 170 -12.88 -9.77 -12.37
N GLN A 171 -14.09 -10.25 -12.64
CA GLN A 171 -14.92 -9.71 -13.71
C GLN A 171 -15.34 -8.27 -13.39
N TRP A 172 -15.35 -7.42 -14.42
CA TRP A 172 -15.79 -6.04 -14.26
C TRP A 172 -17.30 -6.03 -14.15
N THR A 173 -17.82 -5.49 -13.05
CA THR A 173 -19.24 -5.21 -12.91
C THR A 173 -19.44 -3.76 -12.44
N PRO A 174 -20.51 -3.07 -12.89
CA PRO A 174 -20.80 -1.72 -12.46
C PRO A 174 -20.91 -1.60 -10.94
N GLU A 175 -21.51 -2.59 -10.27
CA GLU A 175 -21.71 -2.60 -8.81
C GLU A 175 -20.38 -2.51 -8.07
N VAL A 176 -19.41 -3.33 -8.48
CA VAL A 176 -18.06 -3.34 -7.87
C VAL A 176 -17.33 -2.05 -8.16
N PHE A 177 -17.39 -1.55 -9.41
CA PHE A 177 -16.72 -0.32 -9.80
C PHE A 177 -17.20 0.88 -8.96
N TRP A 178 -18.52 1.05 -8.84
CA TRP A 178 -19.10 2.13 -8.06
C TRP A 178 -18.88 1.95 -6.56
N ALA A 179 -18.87 0.71 -6.06
CA ALA A 179 -18.55 0.43 -4.67
C ALA A 179 -17.11 0.81 -4.31
N ILE A 180 -16.13 0.47 -5.15
CA ILE A 180 -14.72 0.89 -4.96
C ILE A 180 -14.63 2.42 -5.04
N LEU A 181 -15.24 3.04 -6.05
CA LEU A 181 -15.22 4.49 -6.19
C LEU A 181 -15.84 5.20 -4.97
N GLY A 182 -16.93 4.66 -4.42
CA GLY A 182 -17.55 5.12 -3.18
C GLY A 182 -16.61 5.01 -1.98
N ALA A 183 -15.89 3.89 -1.85
CA ALA A 183 -14.87 3.69 -0.81
C ALA A 183 -13.75 4.74 -0.91
N LEU A 184 -13.28 5.02 -2.13
CA LEU A 184 -12.24 6.01 -2.39
C LEU A 184 -12.71 7.43 -2.09
N ALA A 185 -13.95 7.76 -2.48
CA ALA A 185 -14.56 9.04 -2.17
C ALA A 185 -14.71 9.23 -0.65
N LEU A 186 -15.19 8.20 0.06
CA LEU A 186 -15.31 8.20 1.51
C LEU A 186 -13.94 8.39 2.18
N LEU A 187 -12.91 7.67 1.73
CA LEU A 187 -11.55 7.83 2.25
C LEU A 187 -11.01 9.25 2.02
N ALA A 188 -11.27 9.84 0.85
CA ALA A 188 -10.88 11.22 0.54
C ALA A 188 -11.60 12.23 1.46
N VAL A 189 -12.89 12.03 1.72
CA VAL A 189 -13.68 12.85 2.66
C VAL A 189 -13.14 12.73 4.08
N ILE A 190 -12.93 11.51 4.58
CA ILE A 190 -12.36 11.25 5.91
C ILE A 190 -11.05 12.03 6.07
N LYS A 191 -10.15 11.88 5.11
CA LYS A 191 -8.87 12.59 5.12
C LYS A 191 -9.05 14.10 5.15
N LEU A 192 -9.93 14.65 4.30
CA LEU A 192 -10.14 16.10 4.23
C LEU A 192 -10.71 16.66 5.53
N VAL A 193 -11.64 15.95 6.17
CA VAL A 193 -12.26 16.35 7.44
C VAL A 193 -11.26 16.24 8.60
N LEU A 194 -10.51 15.12 8.65
CA LEU A 194 -9.58 14.86 9.75
C LEU A 194 -8.24 15.58 9.60
N ARG A 195 -7.89 16.14 8.44
CA ARG A 195 -6.58 16.77 8.17
C ARG A 195 -6.09 17.74 9.24
N ARG A 196 -7.01 18.44 9.93
CA ARG A 196 -6.66 19.43 10.98
C ARG A 196 -6.38 18.80 12.35
N HIS A 197 -6.81 17.56 12.54
CA HIS A 197 -6.69 16.81 13.80
C HIS A 197 -5.52 15.81 13.78
N LEU A 198 -5.02 15.46 12.60
CA LEU A 198 -3.90 14.52 12.44
C LEU A 198 -2.55 15.22 12.61
N ARG A 199 -1.60 14.50 13.20
CA ARG A 199 -0.20 14.89 13.38
C ARG A 199 0.69 13.77 12.85
N ASP A 200 1.87 14.16 12.35
CA ASP A 200 2.85 13.18 11.91
C ASP A 200 3.41 12.41 13.11
N LEU A 201 3.39 11.09 13.01
CA LEU A 201 3.88 10.17 14.04
C LEU A 201 5.30 9.63 13.73
N LEU A 202 5.83 9.91 12.52
CA LEU A 202 7.18 9.56 12.11
C LEU A 202 8.23 10.56 12.62
#